data_AF-A0A7Y5VNW9-F1
#
_entry.id   AF-A0A7Y5VNW9-F1
#
_cell.length_a   1.000
_cell.length_b   1.000
_cell.length_c   1.000
_cell.angle_alpha   90.00
_cell.angle_beta   90.00
_cell.angle_gamma   90.00
#
_symmetry.space_group_name_H-M   'P 1'
#
loop_
_entity.id
_entity.type
_entity.pdbx_description
1 polymer ?
#
loop_
_entity_poly.entity_id
_entity_poly.type
_entity_poly.pdbx_seq_one_letter_code
_entity_poly.pdbx_strand_id
1 'polypeptide(L)'
;MEPPLKILLCEGASLSARQTLYALGKRHTIDLVDPDRLCQGRFSRLVRRWYRCPSFSRQPLEYLQFLAQRLKAEHYDVLLPTHEQVYLLARFRQTLSRHVGLALPEFDALDRMQNKAEFGRLLDELRLPQPKSVVIRTRQELEQTRDFPCYVKLAYSTAGSGVRKVDDAGQLRAVADEFEAAGLLDGHAETVVQQPAVGVQSTVQAVFQHGRLVVAHCFEARALGVGGMSMARTSAWHPIVVDHVRALGQHLNWHGAMFVDYFYDAQTAAPEYIEANPRIGETVNALLSGRNLPECLVQISLDRGDVPAIDGPPQLGVRTHSGFMILMAKALEGAGRGQLWAELSDARAGRGLYQRSEDELTRRRDDRLSVIPAAAIKLQLLANPQAAERIVAKTVDNYSLPESAVSAVRQLPPDALDRWLT
;
A
#
# COMPACT_ATOMS: atom_id res chain seq x y z
N MET A 1 19.94 -17.10 17.76
CA MET A 1 19.12 -16.66 16.60
C MET A 1 17.92 -17.59 16.52
N GLU A 2 16.71 -17.05 16.42
CA GLU A 2 15.51 -17.87 16.24
C GLU A 2 15.57 -18.68 14.93
N PRO A 3 14.94 -19.87 14.89
CA PRO A 3 14.93 -20.72 13.71
C PRO A 3 14.25 -20.03 12.51
N PRO A 4 14.64 -20.41 11.28
CA PRO A 4 14.00 -19.89 10.07
C PRO A 4 12.54 -20.36 10.01
N LEU A 5 11.63 -19.38 10.01
CA LEU A 5 10.20 -19.60 9.79
C LEU A 5 9.87 -19.85 8.33
N LYS A 6 8.68 -20.40 8.11
CA LYS A 6 8.07 -20.58 6.80
C LYS A 6 6.84 -19.71 6.65
N ILE A 7 6.87 -18.86 5.63
CA ILE A 7 5.94 -17.74 5.46
C ILE A 7 5.24 -17.90 4.11
N LEU A 8 3.92 -17.73 4.12
CA LEU A 8 3.11 -17.63 2.91
C LEU A 8 2.78 -16.15 2.65
N LEU A 9 3.32 -15.56 1.59
CA LEU A 9 2.93 -14.22 1.13
C LEU A 9 1.63 -14.29 0.32
N CYS A 10 0.68 -13.40 0.63
CA CYS A 10 -0.67 -13.42 0.06
C CYS A 10 -0.78 -12.84 -1.36
N GLU A 11 0.26 -12.18 -1.87
CA GLU A 11 0.38 -11.67 -3.24
C GLU A 11 1.85 -11.47 -3.62
N GLY A 12 2.15 -11.39 -4.93
CA GLY A 12 3.49 -11.19 -5.47
C GLY A 12 3.60 -10.15 -6.57
N ALA A 13 2.53 -9.44 -6.88
CA ALA A 13 2.48 -8.46 -7.95
C ALA A 13 2.87 -7.06 -7.48
N SER A 14 2.57 -6.70 -6.23
CA SER A 14 2.76 -5.34 -5.71
C SER A 14 4.23 -5.02 -5.43
N LEU A 15 4.53 -3.72 -5.38
CA LEU A 15 5.83 -3.22 -4.95
C LEU A 15 6.11 -3.63 -3.50
N SER A 16 5.07 -3.61 -2.65
CA SER A 16 5.13 -3.99 -1.24
C SER A 16 5.55 -5.45 -1.05
N ALA A 17 5.01 -6.39 -1.83
CA ALA A 17 5.44 -7.79 -1.80
C ALA A 17 6.91 -7.95 -2.19
N ARG A 18 7.34 -7.30 -3.27
CA ARG A 18 8.73 -7.38 -3.72
C ARG A 18 9.69 -6.85 -2.66
N GLN A 19 9.34 -5.73 -2.02
CA GLN A 19 10.15 -5.12 -0.96
C GLN A 19 10.18 -5.98 0.32
N THR A 20 9.05 -6.57 0.68
CA THR A 20 8.93 -7.54 1.78
C THR A 20 9.81 -8.78 1.56
N LEU A 21 9.90 -9.29 0.33
CA LEU A 21 10.81 -10.38 -0.01
C LEU A 21 12.27 -10.05 0.30
N TYR A 22 12.73 -8.82 0.05
CA TYR A 22 14.11 -8.42 0.36
C TYR A 22 14.41 -8.40 1.85
N ALA A 23 13.41 -8.06 2.67
CA ALA A 23 13.54 -8.02 4.12
C ALA A 23 13.56 -9.42 4.75
N LEU A 24 12.80 -10.37 4.21
CA LEU A 24 12.56 -11.68 4.85
C LEU A 24 13.29 -12.85 4.19
N GLY A 25 13.43 -12.83 2.87
CA GLY A 25 13.72 -14.03 2.07
C GLY A 25 15.16 -14.57 2.16
N LYS A 26 16.08 -13.85 2.82
CA LYS A 26 17.41 -14.38 3.17
C LYS A 26 17.40 -15.20 4.46
N ARG A 27 16.40 -15.00 5.32
CA ARG A 27 16.29 -15.62 6.65
C ARG A 27 15.22 -16.70 6.69
N HIS A 28 14.12 -16.50 5.97
CA HIS A 28 12.93 -17.34 6.04
C HIS A 28 12.69 -18.10 4.74
N THR A 29 11.96 -19.20 4.84
CA THR A 29 11.44 -19.90 3.66
C THR A 29 10.15 -19.21 3.22
N ILE A 30 10.16 -18.65 2.01
CA ILE A 30 9.00 -17.92 1.49
C ILE A 30 8.32 -18.71 0.38
N ASP A 31 7.02 -18.99 0.55
CA ASP A 31 6.14 -19.32 -0.55
C ASP A 31 5.24 -18.13 -0.88
N LEU A 32 4.76 -18.08 -2.11
CA LEU A 32 4.04 -16.95 -2.68
C LEU A 32 2.76 -17.43 -3.35
N VAL A 33 1.66 -16.70 -3.18
CA VAL A 33 0.44 -16.90 -3.98
C VAL A 33 0.18 -15.66 -4.82
N ASP A 34 -0.27 -15.80 -6.06
CA ASP A 34 -0.70 -14.66 -6.88
C ASP A 34 -1.59 -15.13 -8.05
N PRO A 35 -2.63 -14.38 -8.46
CA PRO A 35 -3.42 -14.72 -9.64
C PRO A 35 -2.64 -14.58 -10.96
N ASP A 36 -1.69 -13.66 -11.04
CA ASP A 36 -0.88 -13.40 -12.22
C ASP A 36 0.31 -14.36 -12.30
N ARG A 37 0.38 -15.09 -13.43
CA ARG A 37 1.47 -16.01 -13.74
C ARG A 37 2.80 -15.28 -13.93
N LEU A 38 2.76 -13.98 -14.20
CA LEU A 38 3.92 -13.13 -14.43
C LEU A 38 4.11 -12.11 -13.30
N CYS A 39 3.52 -12.33 -12.12
CA CYS A 39 3.77 -11.50 -10.94
C CYS A 39 5.28 -11.37 -10.65
N GLN A 40 5.72 -10.18 -10.26
CA GLN A 40 7.15 -9.88 -10.15
C GLN A 40 7.85 -10.75 -9.08
N GLY A 41 7.15 -11.15 -8.02
CA GLY A 41 7.68 -12.02 -6.97
C GLY A 41 8.10 -13.39 -7.48
N ARG A 42 7.48 -13.91 -8.56
CA ARG A 42 7.87 -15.17 -9.19
C ARG A 42 9.28 -15.11 -9.79
N PHE A 43 9.74 -13.91 -10.16
CA PHE A 43 11.10 -13.68 -10.64
C PHE A 43 12.02 -13.36 -9.46
N SER A 44 12.09 -14.28 -8.50
CA SER A 44 12.94 -14.13 -7.31
C SER A 44 13.58 -15.43 -6.87
N ARG A 45 14.87 -15.36 -6.49
CA ARG A 45 15.57 -16.48 -5.84
C ARG A 45 15.21 -16.65 -4.37
N LEU A 46 14.50 -15.67 -3.81
CA LEU A 46 14.09 -15.64 -2.41
C LEU A 46 12.74 -16.37 -2.19
N VAL A 47 12.09 -16.79 -3.28
CA VAL A 47 10.83 -17.54 -3.26
C VAL A 47 11.12 -19.00 -3.53
N ARG A 48 10.68 -19.88 -2.62
CA ARG A 48 10.80 -21.34 -2.75
C ARG A 48 9.75 -21.88 -3.72
N ARG A 49 8.47 -21.53 -3.53
CA ARG A 49 7.36 -21.93 -4.41
C ARG A 49 6.41 -20.78 -4.67
N TRP A 50 5.85 -20.79 -5.87
CA TRP A 50 4.74 -19.92 -6.24
C TRP A 50 3.52 -20.76 -6.59
N TYR A 51 2.35 -20.32 -6.13
CA TYR A 51 1.07 -20.93 -6.45
C TYR A 51 0.15 -19.92 -7.13
N ARG A 52 -0.49 -20.36 -8.22
CA ARG A 52 -1.56 -19.58 -8.82
C ARG A 52 -2.81 -19.67 -7.93
N CYS A 53 -3.39 -18.53 -7.60
CA CYS A 53 -4.63 -18.45 -6.83
C CYS A 53 -5.75 -17.72 -7.60
N PRO A 54 -7.01 -17.81 -7.14
CA PRO A 54 -8.06 -16.88 -7.55
C PRO A 54 -7.72 -15.42 -7.20
N SER A 55 -8.42 -14.47 -7.79
CA SER A 55 -8.29 -13.05 -7.39
C SER A 55 -9.10 -12.82 -6.13
N PHE A 56 -8.48 -12.27 -5.08
CA PHE A 56 -9.18 -11.95 -3.83
C PHE A 56 -10.27 -10.88 -4.02
N SER A 57 -10.12 -9.98 -5.00
CA SER A 57 -11.07 -8.90 -5.26
C SER A 57 -12.25 -9.35 -6.13
N ARG A 58 -12.01 -10.22 -7.13
CA ARG A 58 -13.06 -10.73 -8.03
C ARG A 58 -13.75 -12.00 -7.53
N GLN A 59 -13.02 -12.85 -6.82
CA GLN A 59 -13.43 -14.20 -6.40
C GLN A 59 -13.00 -14.43 -4.94
N PRO A 60 -13.50 -13.61 -3.97
CA PRO A 60 -13.01 -13.63 -2.60
C PRO A 60 -13.26 -14.98 -1.92
N LEU A 61 -14.40 -15.64 -2.20
CA LEU A 61 -14.75 -16.92 -1.60
C LEU A 61 -13.84 -18.05 -2.10
N GLU A 62 -13.57 -18.10 -3.39
CA GLU A 62 -12.67 -19.07 -4.01
C GLU A 62 -11.22 -18.83 -3.56
N TYR A 63 -10.82 -17.58 -3.37
CA TYR A 63 -9.51 -17.24 -2.80
C TYR A 63 -9.36 -17.76 -1.37
N LEU A 64 -10.38 -17.58 -0.52
CA LEU A 64 -10.41 -18.14 0.83
C LEU A 64 -10.34 -19.67 0.83
N GLN A 65 -11.11 -20.33 -0.04
CA GLN A 65 -11.07 -21.78 -0.20
C GLN A 65 -9.66 -22.25 -0.58
N PHE A 66 -9.04 -21.57 -1.54
CA PHE A 66 -7.68 -21.87 -1.98
C PHE A 66 -6.68 -21.74 -0.83
N LEU A 67 -6.74 -20.64 -0.06
CA LEU A 67 -5.87 -20.43 1.09
C LEU A 67 -6.07 -21.50 2.16
N ALA A 68 -7.30 -21.83 2.52
CA ALA A 68 -7.60 -22.89 3.48
C ALA A 68 -6.99 -24.24 3.05
N GLN A 69 -7.14 -24.61 1.77
CA GLN A 69 -6.53 -25.82 1.21
C GLN A 69 -5.00 -25.78 1.24
N ARG A 70 -4.37 -24.61 1.07
CA ARG A 70 -2.90 -24.46 1.20
C ARG A 70 -2.44 -24.63 2.64
N LEU A 71 -3.11 -24.00 3.60
CA LEU A 71 -2.80 -24.11 5.02
C LEU A 71 -2.98 -25.55 5.55
N LYS A 72 -3.95 -26.30 5.02
CA LYS A 72 -4.12 -27.74 5.32
C LYS A 72 -3.07 -28.63 4.66
N ALA A 73 -2.65 -28.32 3.44
CA ALA A 73 -1.73 -29.16 2.69
C ALA A 73 -0.28 -29.09 3.20
N GLU A 74 0.11 -27.97 3.81
CA GLU A 74 1.47 -27.73 4.22
C GLU A 74 1.51 -26.74 5.39
N HIS A 75 2.30 -27.03 6.43
CA HIS A 75 2.47 -26.14 7.59
C HIS A 75 3.15 -24.83 7.20
N TYR A 76 2.59 -23.71 7.63
CA TYR A 76 3.15 -22.36 7.58
C TYR A 76 3.13 -21.75 8.97
N ASP A 77 4.20 -21.05 9.34
CA ASP A 77 4.26 -20.36 10.62
C ASP A 77 3.53 -19.03 10.57
N VAL A 78 3.60 -18.32 9.42
CA VAL A 78 2.99 -17.00 9.23
C VAL A 78 2.32 -16.89 7.85
N LEU A 79 1.10 -16.34 7.83
CA LEU A 79 0.41 -15.86 6.63
C LEU A 79 0.57 -14.34 6.60
N LEU A 80 1.25 -13.82 5.58
CA LEU A 80 1.65 -12.41 5.55
C LEU A 80 1.00 -11.67 4.38
N PRO A 81 -0.12 -10.96 4.61
CA PRO A 81 -0.68 -10.06 3.61
C PRO A 81 0.15 -8.78 3.51
N THR A 82 0.53 -8.44 2.28
CA THR A 82 1.40 -7.29 1.97
C THR A 82 0.66 -6.11 1.35
N HIS A 83 -0.57 -6.34 0.87
CA HIS A 83 -1.41 -5.35 0.19
C HIS A 83 -2.89 -5.50 0.60
N GLU A 84 -3.83 -5.13 -0.25
CA GLU A 84 -5.28 -5.09 0.05
C GLU A 84 -5.92 -6.44 0.47
N GLN A 85 -5.22 -7.57 0.34
CA GLN A 85 -5.70 -8.86 0.88
C GLN A 85 -5.95 -8.76 2.40
N VAL A 86 -5.30 -7.82 3.09
CA VAL A 86 -5.57 -7.48 4.50
C VAL A 86 -7.07 -7.29 4.77
N TYR A 87 -7.81 -6.65 3.85
CA TYR A 87 -9.23 -6.35 4.03
C TYR A 87 -10.07 -7.64 4.12
N LEU A 88 -9.87 -8.55 3.17
CA LEU A 88 -10.54 -9.85 3.16
C LEU A 88 -10.12 -10.70 4.37
N LEU A 89 -8.82 -10.79 4.64
CA LEU A 89 -8.31 -11.67 5.69
C LEU A 89 -8.66 -11.18 7.10
N ALA A 90 -8.77 -9.87 7.33
CA ALA A 90 -9.15 -9.31 8.63
C ALA A 90 -10.57 -9.74 9.04
N ARG A 91 -11.48 -9.86 8.07
CA ARG A 91 -12.84 -10.37 8.29
C ARG A 91 -12.85 -11.80 8.85
N PHE A 92 -11.87 -12.62 8.46
CA PHE A 92 -11.75 -14.03 8.87
C PHE A 92 -10.58 -14.27 9.83
N ARG A 93 -10.04 -13.21 10.45
CA ARG A 93 -8.82 -13.30 11.24
C ARG A 93 -8.95 -14.30 12.38
N GLN A 94 -10.10 -14.36 13.06
CA GLN A 94 -10.31 -15.26 14.20
C GLN A 94 -10.20 -16.74 13.81
N THR A 95 -10.76 -17.14 12.66
CA THR A 95 -10.64 -18.51 12.15
C THR A 95 -9.23 -18.78 11.64
N LEU A 96 -8.60 -17.84 10.94
CA LEU A 96 -7.26 -17.98 10.39
C LEU A 96 -6.18 -18.09 11.47
N SER A 97 -6.22 -17.24 12.50
CA SER A 97 -5.23 -17.19 13.59
C SER A 97 -5.16 -18.48 14.42
N ARG A 98 -6.16 -19.37 14.33
CA ARG A 98 -6.11 -20.71 14.94
C ARG A 98 -5.19 -21.68 14.19
N HIS A 99 -4.86 -21.39 12.93
CA HIS A 99 -4.16 -22.29 12.01
C HIS A 99 -2.80 -21.76 11.58
N VAL A 100 -2.60 -20.44 11.62
CA VAL A 100 -1.37 -19.79 11.16
C VAL A 100 -1.16 -18.49 11.92
N GLY A 101 0.10 -18.12 12.17
CA GLY A 101 0.43 -16.81 12.73
C GLY A 101 -0.05 -15.69 11.80
N LEU A 102 -0.78 -14.73 12.34
CA LEU A 102 -1.44 -13.68 11.56
C LEU A 102 -1.66 -12.43 12.41
N ALA A 103 -0.94 -11.36 12.06
CA ALA A 103 -1.18 -10.05 12.64
C ALA A 103 -2.04 -9.17 11.74
N LEU A 104 -3.32 -9.07 12.09
CA LEU A 104 -4.30 -8.17 11.46
C LEU A 104 -5.17 -7.48 12.52
N PRO A 105 -5.62 -6.24 12.24
CA PRO A 105 -6.51 -5.52 13.16
C PRO A 105 -7.92 -6.12 13.13
N GLU A 106 -8.78 -5.65 14.03
CA GLU A 106 -10.23 -5.86 13.94
C GLU A 106 -10.76 -5.37 12.58
N PHE A 107 -11.71 -6.10 11.99
CA PHE A 107 -12.25 -5.76 10.67
C PHE A 107 -12.89 -4.37 10.64
N ASP A 108 -13.65 -4.00 11.67
CA ASP A 108 -14.30 -2.69 11.74
C ASP A 108 -13.26 -1.55 11.87
N ALA A 109 -12.19 -1.76 12.64
CA ALA A 109 -11.09 -0.80 12.74
C ALA A 109 -10.34 -0.67 11.41
N LEU A 110 -10.10 -1.80 10.72
CA LEU A 110 -9.49 -1.81 9.39
C LEU A 110 -10.34 -1.03 8.39
N ASP A 111 -11.64 -1.30 8.37
CA ASP A 111 -12.57 -0.71 7.43
C ASP A 111 -12.72 0.80 7.63
N ARG A 112 -12.77 1.27 8.89
CA ARG A 112 -12.71 2.71 9.22
C ARG A 112 -11.44 3.39 8.70
N MET A 113 -10.29 2.71 8.79
CA MET A 113 -9.02 3.23 8.27
C MET A 113 -8.92 3.19 6.75
N GLN A 114 -9.49 2.16 6.10
CA GLN A 114 -9.47 2.01 4.64
C GLN A 114 -10.40 3.02 3.95
N ASN A 115 -11.57 3.29 4.54
CA ASN A 115 -12.56 4.19 3.99
C ASN A 115 -12.16 5.65 4.22
N LYS A 116 -11.99 6.43 3.15
CA LYS A 116 -11.51 7.83 3.23
C LYS A 116 -12.44 8.75 4.03
N ALA A 117 -13.76 8.54 3.96
CA ALA A 117 -14.71 9.34 4.71
C ALA A 117 -14.68 8.99 6.20
N GLU A 118 -14.65 7.70 6.54
CA GLU A 118 -14.52 7.23 7.93
C GLU A 118 -13.16 7.59 8.54
N PHE A 119 -12.08 7.52 7.75
CA PHE A 119 -10.77 7.96 8.19
C PHE A 119 -10.78 9.46 8.53
N GLY A 120 -11.40 10.29 7.69
CA GLY A 120 -11.60 11.71 7.99
C GLY A 120 -12.38 11.92 9.30
N ARG A 121 -13.46 11.18 9.52
CA ARG A 121 -14.22 11.23 10.79
C ARG A 121 -13.39 10.78 11.99
N LEU A 122 -12.55 9.77 11.83
CA LEU A 122 -11.65 9.27 12.87
C LEU A 122 -10.56 10.30 13.22
N LEU A 123 -10.04 11.01 12.22
CA LEU A 123 -9.11 12.13 12.46
C LEU A 123 -9.81 13.24 13.25
N ASP A 124 -11.05 13.60 12.94
CA ASP A 124 -11.82 14.57 13.71
C ASP A 124 -12.08 14.11 15.16
N GLU A 125 -12.44 12.84 15.35
CA GLU A 125 -12.65 12.22 16.67
C GLU A 125 -11.40 12.35 17.55
N LEU A 126 -10.23 12.09 16.97
CA LEU A 126 -8.94 12.15 17.66
C LEU A 126 -8.30 13.55 17.63
N ARG A 127 -8.96 14.54 17.01
CA ARG A 127 -8.44 15.90 16.79
C ARG A 127 -7.08 15.92 16.09
N LEU A 128 -6.90 15.02 15.13
CA LEU A 128 -5.70 14.93 14.31
C LEU A 128 -5.82 15.83 13.07
N PRO A 129 -4.74 16.50 12.62
CA PRO A 129 -4.83 17.43 11.51
C PRO A 129 -5.15 16.77 10.17
N GLN A 130 -6.09 17.34 9.42
CA GLN A 130 -6.38 16.99 8.04
C GLN A 130 -6.74 18.24 7.25
N PRO A 131 -6.57 18.24 5.91
CA PRO A 131 -7.04 19.34 5.10
C PRO A 131 -8.56 19.46 5.21
N LYS A 132 -9.08 20.68 5.02
CA LYS A 132 -10.53 20.93 5.00
C LYS A 132 -11.21 19.95 4.05
N SER A 133 -12.11 19.13 4.60
CA SER A 133 -12.77 18.04 3.89
C SER A 133 -14.27 18.06 4.13
N VAL A 134 -15.05 17.69 3.14
CA VAL A 134 -16.51 17.52 3.23
C VAL A 134 -16.89 16.19 2.59
N VAL A 135 -17.77 15.45 3.25
CA VAL A 135 -18.35 14.22 2.70
C VAL A 135 -19.65 14.56 1.97
N ILE A 136 -19.77 14.10 0.74
CA ILE A 136 -20.92 14.29 -0.15
C ILE A 136 -21.41 12.94 -0.68
N ARG A 137 -22.68 12.88 -1.09
CA ARG A 137 -23.32 11.67 -1.65
C ARG A 137 -24.08 11.92 -2.94
N THR A 138 -24.35 13.19 -3.26
CA THR A 138 -25.16 13.56 -4.42
C THR A 138 -24.44 14.55 -5.33
N ARG A 139 -24.85 14.59 -6.59
CA ARG A 139 -24.42 15.61 -7.56
C ARG A 139 -24.66 17.03 -7.06
N GLN A 140 -25.82 17.28 -6.47
CA GLN A 140 -26.17 18.60 -5.95
C GLN A 140 -25.22 19.07 -4.86
N GLU A 141 -24.81 18.18 -3.94
CA GLU A 141 -23.82 18.49 -2.91
C GLU A 141 -22.43 18.71 -3.53
N LEU A 142 -22.03 17.91 -4.52
CA LEU A 142 -20.74 18.08 -5.19
C LEU A 142 -20.64 19.47 -5.85
N GLU A 143 -21.65 19.86 -6.61
CA GLU A 143 -21.72 21.13 -7.37
C GLU A 143 -21.82 22.38 -6.47
N GLN A 144 -22.06 22.23 -5.16
CA GLN A 144 -21.97 23.33 -4.20
C GLN A 144 -20.53 23.73 -3.87
N THR A 145 -19.54 22.91 -4.23
CA THR A 145 -18.11 23.20 -3.99
C THR A 145 -17.68 24.47 -4.73
N ARG A 146 -17.14 25.45 -3.99
CA ARG A 146 -16.63 26.73 -4.51
C ARG A 146 -15.13 26.94 -4.30
N ASP A 147 -14.53 26.23 -3.36
CA ASP A 147 -13.13 26.38 -2.99
C ASP A 147 -12.25 25.49 -3.90
N PHE A 148 -11.49 26.12 -4.80
CA PHE A 148 -10.59 25.46 -5.75
C PHE A 148 -9.13 25.89 -5.55
N PRO A 149 -8.15 25.03 -5.89
CA PRO A 149 -8.34 23.66 -6.37
C PRO A 149 -8.80 22.70 -5.26
N CYS A 150 -9.44 21.59 -5.61
CA CYS A 150 -9.84 20.55 -4.67
C CYS A 150 -9.62 19.15 -5.23
N TYR A 151 -9.73 18.14 -4.38
CA TYR A 151 -9.65 16.73 -4.72
C TYR A 151 -10.98 16.05 -4.41
N VAL A 152 -11.56 15.40 -5.42
CA VAL A 152 -12.75 14.55 -5.28
C VAL A 152 -12.28 13.10 -5.19
N LYS A 153 -12.58 12.43 -4.08
CA LYS A 153 -12.05 11.09 -3.74
C LYS A 153 -13.18 10.11 -3.41
N LEU A 154 -13.18 8.94 -4.03
CA LEU A 154 -14.07 7.84 -3.64
C LEU A 154 -13.72 7.30 -2.25
N ALA A 155 -14.71 6.80 -1.50
CA ALA A 155 -14.48 6.22 -0.18
C ALA A 155 -13.45 5.08 -0.21
N TYR A 156 -13.54 4.20 -1.21
CA TYR A 156 -12.58 3.12 -1.43
C TYR A 156 -11.90 3.25 -2.79
N SER A 157 -10.57 3.27 -2.78
CA SER A 157 -9.76 3.25 -4.00
C SER A 157 -8.35 2.80 -3.69
N THR A 158 -7.64 2.25 -4.68
CA THR A 158 -6.23 1.87 -4.55
C THR A 158 -5.39 2.60 -5.60
N ALA A 159 -4.17 3.01 -5.24
CA ALA A 159 -3.20 3.63 -6.16
C ALA A 159 -3.75 4.85 -6.93
N GLY A 160 -4.52 5.70 -6.26
CA GLY A 160 -5.04 6.97 -6.80
C GLY A 160 -6.13 6.83 -7.88
N SER A 161 -6.60 5.64 -8.21
CA SER A 161 -7.59 5.44 -9.28
C SER A 161 -8.92 6.15 -9.05
N GLY A 162 -9.31 6.31 -7.78
CA GLY A 162 -10.54 6.98 -7.34
C GLY A 162 -10.35 8.44 -6.93
N VAL A 163 -9.28 9.11 -7.37
CA VAL A 163 -9.02 10.52 -7.04
C VAL A 163 -9.05 11.37 -8.32
N ARG A 164 -9.74 12.51 -8.27
CA ARG A 164 -9.74 13.54 -9.33
C ARG A 164 -9.31 14.86 -8.73
N LYS A 165 -8.30 15.49 -9.32
CA LYS A 165 -7.96 16.89 -9.02
C LYS A 165 -8.88 17.78 -9.86
N VAL A 166 -9.46 18.78 -9.23
CA VAL A 166 -10.40 19.73 -9.84
C VAL A 166 -9.86 21.14 -9.60
N ASP A 167 -9.47 21.82 -10.67
CA ASP A 167 -8.93 23.18 -10.62
C ASP A 167 -10.01 24.26 -10.79
N ASP A 168 -11.19 23.90 -11.33
CA ASP A 168 -12.28 24.85 -11.57
C ASP A 168 -13.68 24.18 -11.63
N ALA A 169 -14.72 25.00 -11.67
CA ALA A 169 -16.12 24.54 -11.71
C ALA A 169 -16.53 23.84 -13.02
N GLY A 170 -15.78 24.02 -14.11
CA GLY A 170 -15.98 23.26 -15.35
C GLY A 170 -15.51 21.82 -15.19
N GLN A 171 -14.30 21.65 -14.64
CA GLN A 171 -13.75 20.33 -14.30
C GLN A 171 -14.61 19.61 -13.26
N LEU A 172 -15.13 20.34 -12.26
CA LEU A 172 -16.02 19.76 -11.24
C LEU A 172 -17.27 19.13 -11.89
N ARG A 173 -17.87 19.80 -12.87
CA ARG A 173 -19.04 19.29 -13.60
C ARG A 173 -18.71 18.03 -14.40
N ALA A 174 -17.55 17.99 -15.06
CA ALA A 174 -17.10 16.80 -15.77
C ALA A 174 -16.91 15.60 -14.82
N VAL A 175 -16.35 15.82 -13.64
CA VAL A 175 -16.22 14.79 -12.59
C VAL A 175 -17.60 14.37 -12.08
N ALA A 176 -18.53 15.31 -11.89
CA ALA A 176 -19.89 15.00 -11.47
C ALA A 176 -20.61 14.12 -12.52
N ASP A 177 -20.49 14.44 -13.80
CA ASP A 177 -21.05 13.64 -14.90
C ASP A 177 -20.44 12.23 -14.93
N GLU A 178 -19.12 12.11 -14.77
CA GLU A 178 -18.42 10.81 -14.70
C GLU A 178 -18.94 9.96 -13.54
N PHE A 179 -19.00 10.54 -12.33
CA PHE A 179 -19.34 9.80 -11.11
C PHE A 179 -20.84 9.45 -11.06
N GLU A 180 -21.71 10.33 -11.56
CA GLU A 180 -23.15 10.05 -11.69
C GLU A 180 -23.40 8.94 -12.70
N ALA A 181 -22.74 8.95 -13.86
CA ALA A 181 -22.85 7.88 -14.85
C ALA A 181 -22.35 6.52 -14.32
N ALA A 182 -21.40 6.54 -13.38
CA ALA A 182 -20.91 5.36 -12.67
C ALA A 182 -21.78 4.93 -11.48
N GLY A 183 -22.84 5.68 -11.14
CA GLY A 183 -23.71 5.41 -10.00
C GLY A 183 -23.11 5.73 -8.63
N LEU A 184 -22.05 6.55 -8.59
CA LEU A 184 -21.29 6.87 -7.36
C LEU A 184 -21.84 8.10 -6.61
N LEU A 185 -22.90 8.72 -7.13
CA LEU A 185 -23.59 9.88 -6.55
C LEU A 185 -25.09 9.59 -6.34
N ASP A 186 -25.41 8.36 -5.93
CA ASP A 186 -26.76 7.82 -5.77
C ASP A 186 -27.45 8.20 -4.44
N GLY A 187 -26.80 9.01 -3.61
CA GLY A 187 -27.27 9.38 -2.27
C GLY A 187 -26.87 8.39 -1.17
N HIS A 188 -26.24 7.27 -1.51
CA HIS A 188 -25.75 6.25 -0.56
C HIS A 188 -24.23 6.21 -0.51
N ALA A 189 -23.56 6.17 -1.65
CA ALA A 189 -22.10 6.14 -1.72
C ALA A 189 -21.50 7.45 -1.19
N GLU A 190 -20.43 7.33 -0.39
CA GLU A 190 -19.73 8.48 0.17
C GLU A 190 -18.55 8.87 -0.70
N THR A 191 -18.49 10.16 -1.05
CA THR A 191 -17.36 10.78 -1.75
C THR A 191 -16.81 11.91 -0.88
N VAL A 192 -15.49 12.09 -0.87
CA VAL A 192 -14.81 13.13 -0.10
C VAL A 192 -14.34 14.22 -1.04
N VAL A 193 -14.74 15.46 -0.77
CA VAL A 193 -14.16 16.67 -1.37
C VAL A 193 -13.17 17.25 -0.37
N GLN A 194 -11.89 17.27 -0.72
CA GLN A 194 -10.79 17.66 0.17
C GLN A 194 -9.94 18.77 -0.46
N GLN A 195 -9.59 19.79 0.33
CA GLN A 195 -8.65 20.84 -0.08
C GLN A 195 -7.20 20.29 -0.18
N PRO A 196 -6.33 20.91 -0.99
CA PRO A 196 -4.92 20.55 -1.04
C PRO A 196 -4.27 20.69 0.33
N ALA A 197 -3.44 19.71 0.68
CA ALA A 197 -2.64 19.74 1.89
C ALA A 197 -1.33 20.52 1.67
N VAL A 198 -0.76 21.08 2.72
CA VAL A 198 0.45 21.91 2.67
C VAL A 198 1.70 21.11 3.03
N GLY A 199 2.77 21.28 2.26
CA GLY A 199 4.10 20.77 2.57
C GLY A 199 4.58 19.66 1.64
N VAL A 200 5.46 18.79 2.15
CA VAL A 200 6.04 17.67 1.39
C VAL A 200 5.22 16.42 1.62
N GLN A 201 4.75 15.78 0.54
CA GLN A 201 4.08 14.49 0.66
C GLN A 201 5.01 13.47 1.31
N SER A 202 4.52 12.89 2.39
CA SER A 202 5.25 12.03 3.30
C SER A 202 4.39 10.85 3.69
N THR A 203 5.03 9.80 4.16
CA THR A 203 4.36 8.60 4.63
C THR A 203 4.97 8.17 5.95
N VAL A 204 4.12 7.64 6.82
CA VAL A 204 4.53 6.94 8.04
C VAL A 204 4.08 5.49 7.92
N GLN A 205 5.03 4.59 8.07
CA GLN A 205 4.80 3.16 8.16
C GLN A 205 5.02 2.73 9.61
N ALA A 206 4.13 1.91 10.13
CA ALA A 206 4.19 1.44 11.50
C ALA A 206 3.74 -0.01 11.64
N VAL A 207 4.22 -0.68 12.68
CA VAL A 207 3.76 -2.00 13.10
C VAL A 207 3.33 -1.90 14.56
N PHE A 208 2.14 -2.41 14.86
CA PHE A 208 1.56 -2.41 16.20
C PHE A 208 1.27 -3.82 16.70
N GLN A 209 1.42 -4.01 18.01
CA GLN A 209 0.97 -5.19 18.72
C GLN A 209 -0.11 -4.78 19.73
N HIS A 210 -1.38 -5.03 19.42
CA HIS A 210 -2.52 -4.76 20.31
C HIS A 210 -2.51 -3.33 20.89
N GLY A 211 -2.47 -2.34 20.01
CA GLY A 211 -2.41 -0.92 20.33
C GLY A 211 -1.02 -0.39 20.70
N ARG A 212 -0.04 -1.26 20.99
CA ARG A 212 1.34 -0.85 21.28
C ARG A 212 2.16 -0.67 20.02
N LEU A 213 2.70 0.51 19.79
CA LEU A 213 3.62 0.78 18.67
C LEU A 213 4.92 -0.01 18.87
N VAL A 214 5.27 -0.86 17.90
CA VAL A 214 6.50 -1.67 17.90
C VAL A 214 7.61 -0.99 17.11
N VAL A 215 7.30 -0.47 15.92
CA VAL A 215 8.27 0.25 15.09
C VAL A 215 7.53 1.24 14.21
N ALA A 216 8.15 2.40 13.97
CA ALA A 216 7.71 3.40 13.00
C ALA A 216 8.86 3.82 12.08
N HIS A 217 8.53 4.22 10.87
CA HIS A 217 9.44 4.79 9.89
C HIS A 217 8.72 5.86 9.08
N CYS A 218 9.31 7.04 8.96
CA CYS A 218 8.81 8.09 8.08
C CYS A 218 9.70 8.23 6.84
N PHE A 219 9.10 8.57 5.71
CA PHE A 219 9.84 9.03 4.55
C PHE A 219 9.13 10.20 3.87
N GLU A 220 9.93 11.07 3.27
CA GLU A 220 9.48 12.18 2.42
C GLU A 220 9.64 11.80 0.95
N ALA A 221 8.65 12.13 0.12
CA ALA A 221 8.73 11.97 -1.32
C ALA A 221 9.70 13.01 -1.93
N ARG A 222 10.65 12.52 -2.73
CA ARG A 222 11.49 13.33 -3.63
C ARG A 222 10.91 13.45 -5.02
N ALA A 223 10.10 12.46 -5.42
CA ALA A 223 9.36 12.47 -6.68
C ALA A 223 8.08 11.64 -6.53
N LEU A 224 6.99 12.20 -7.01
CA LEU A 224 5.70 11.53 -7.10
C LEU A 224 5.53 10.93 -8.50
N GLY A 225 4.81 9.83 -8.58
CA GLY A 225 4.49 9.15 -9.83
C GLY A 225 3.01 8.87 -9.97
N VAL A 226 2.73 7.77 -10.66
CA VAL A 226 1.37 7.32 -10.97
C VAL A 226 0.53 7.22 -9.71
N GLY A 227 -0.64 7.86 -9.73
CA GLY A 227 -1.59 7.81 -8.61
C GLY A 227 -1.10 8.47 -7.32
N GLY A 228 -0.08 9.35 -7.38
CA GLY A 228 0.50 10.00 -6.20
C GLY A 228 1.49 9.14 -5.43
N MET A 229 1.89 7.97 -5.95
CA MET A 229 2.87 7.09 -5.31
C MET A 229 4.27 7.72 -5.27
N SER A 230 4.95 7.61 -4.14
CA SER A 230 6.35 8.05 -4.02
C SER A 230 7.30 7.11 -4.78
N MET A 231 7.85 7.59 -5.90
CA MET A 231 8.79 6.82 -6.73
C MET A 231 10.25 7.01 -6.31
N ALA A 232 10.54 8.08 -5.59
CA ALA A 232 11.82 8.34 -4.97
C ALA A 232 11.57 8.98 -3.62
N ARG A 233 12.30 8.54 -2.60
CA ARG A 233 12.05 8.96 -1.21
C ARG A 233 13.34 9.15 -0.42
N THR A 234 13.21 9.84 0.70
CA THR A 234 14.27 10.07 1.68
C THR A 234 13.75 9.67 3.05
N SER A 235 14.51 8.89 3.81
CA SER A 235 14.14 8.59 5.19
C SER A 235 14.12 9.87 6.03
N ALA A 236 13.07 9.99 6.82
CA ALA A 236 12.76 11.17 7.62
C ALA A 236 12.32 10.75 9.03
N TRP A 237 12.15 11.74 9.89
CA TRP A 237 11.61 11.54 11.24
C TRP A 237 10.79 12.76 11.64
N HIS A 238 9.50 12.54 11.85
CA HIS A 238 8.55 13.58 12.26
C HIS A 238 7.97 13.16 13.62
N PRO A 239 8.56 13.59 14.76
CA PRO A 239 8.15 13.14 16.09
C PRO A 239 6.65 13.26 16.34
N ILE A 240 6.06 14.41 15.97
CA ILE A 240 4.63 14.68 16.13
C ILE A 240 3.75 13.66 15.38
N VAL A 241 4.20 13.22 14.20
CA VAL A 241 3.49 12.20 13.41
C VAL A 241 3.55 10.84 14.08
N VAL A 242 4.69 10.49 14.66
CA VAL A 242 4.86 9.24 15.41
C VAL A 242 3.97 9.23 16.66
N ASP A 243 3.83 10.37 17.33
CA ASP A 243 2.94 10.53 18.48
C ASP A 243 1.47 10.40 18.09
N HIS A 244 1.04 11.07 17.02
CA HIS A 244 -0.31 10.94 16.47
C HIS A 244 -0.64 9.50 16.05
N VAL A 245 0.26 8.84 15.30
CA VAL A 245 0.07 7.45 14.87
C VAL A 245 0.05 6.49 16.05
N ARG A 246 0.86 6.74 17.10
CA ARG A 246 0.79 5.98 18.35
C ARG A 246 -0.59 6.11 18.99
N ALA A 247 -1.13 7.33 19.12
CA ALA A 247 -2.45 7.56 19.70
C ALA A 247 -3.57 6.90 18.86
N LEU A 248 -3.49 7.01 17.54
CA LEU A 248 -4.41 6.35 16.60
C LEU A 248 -4.39 4.83 16.77
N GLY A 249 -3.20 4.22 16.76
CA GLY A 249 -3.06 2.77 16.93
C GLY A 249 -3.54 2.28 18.30
N GLN A 250 -3.29 3.04 19.38
CA GLN A 250 -3.81 2.76 20.71
C GLN A 250 -5.33 2.81 20.76
N HIS A 251 -5.93 3.86 20.21
CA HIS A 251 -7.39 4.05 20.18
C HIS A 251 -8.10 2.90 19.45
N LEU A 252 -7.52 2.43 18.34
CA LEU A 252 -8.08 1.32 17.55
C LEU A 252 -7.70 -0.07 18.07
N ASN A 253 -6.91 -0.16 19.16
CA ASN A 253 -6.28 -1.41 19.59
C ASN A 253 -5.59 -2.16 18.42
N TRP A 254 -4.87 -1.42 17.57
CA TRP A 254 -4.37 -1.90 16.29
C TRP A 254 -3.37 -3.05 16.47
N HIS A 255 -3.50 -4.10 15.66
CA HIS A 255 -2.54 -5.21 15.60
C HIS A 255 -2.19 -5.47 14.14
N GLY A 256 -0.90 -5.53 13.81
CA GLY A 256 -0.44 -5.60 12.42
C GLY A 256 0.14 -4.28 11.91
N ALA A 257 0.27 -4.18 10.60
CA ALA A 257 0.91 -3.05 9.95
C ALA A 257 -0.07 -1.91 9.62
N MET A 258 0.47 -0.71 9.51
CA MET A 258 -0.24 0.51 9.15
C MET A 258 0.65 1.37 8.26
N PHE A 259 0.04 2.02 7.28
CA PHE A 259 0.67 2.99 6.39
C PHE A 259 -0.27 4.21 6.32
N VAL A 260 0.23 5.41 6.58
CA VAL A 260 -0.58 6.64 6.51
C VAL A 260 0.18 7.69 5.70
N ASP A 261 -0.50 8.27 4.71
CA ASP A 261 -0.01 9.37 3.90
C ASP A 261 -0.45 10.71 4.47
N TYR A 262 0.48 11.66 4.47
CA TYR A 262 0.28 13.01 4.95
C TYR A 262 1.14 13.99 4.15
N PHE A 263 0.84 15.27 4.26
CA PHE A 263 1.78 16.31 3.87
C PHE A 263 2.41 16.91 5.12
N TYR A 264 3.71 17.20 5.06
CA TYR A 264 4.45 17.74 6.19
C TYR A 264 4.97 19.13 5.85
N ASP A 265 4.50 20.14 6.56
CA ASP A 265 5.04 21.48 6.47
C ASP A 265 6.19 21.64 7.47
N ALA A 266 7.41 21.68 6.94
CA ALA A 266 8.61 21.86 7.75
C ALA A 266 8.71 23.24 8.41
N GLN A 267 7.98 24.26 7.92
CA GLN A 267 8.00 25.61 8.50
C GLN A 267 7.20 25.66 9.80
N THR A 268 6.06 24.97 9.84
CA THR A 268 5.18 24.91 11.01
C THR A 268 5.33 23.62 11.82
N ALA A 269 6.14 22.67 11.33
CA ALA A 269 6.28 21.31 11.87
C ALA A 269 4.93 20.58 12.01
N ALA A 270 3.99 20.85 11.09
CA ALA A 270 2.63 20.34 11.14
C ALA A 270 2.39 19.31 10.02
N PRO A 271 1.82 18.13 10.34
CA PRO A 271 1.29 17.23 9.34
C PRO A 271 -0.15 17.60 8.95
N GLU A 272 -0.59 17.17 7.78
CA GLU A 272 -1.99 17.06 7.39
C GLU A 272 -2.23 15.67 6.77
N TYR A 273 -3.00 14.82 7.46
CA TYR A 273 -3.26 13.45 7.02
C TYR A 273 -4.30 13.41 5.90
N ILE A 274 -4.05 12.58 4.88
CA ILE A 274 -4.87 12.54 3.67
C ILE A 274 -5.45 11.17 3.32
N GLU A 275 -4.79 10.09 3.74
CA GLU A 275 -5.20 8.73 3.43
C GLU A 275 -4.51 7.74 4.39
N ALA A 276 -5.24 6.72 4.80
CA ALA A 276 -4.68 5.56 5.49
C ALA A 276 -4.80 4.32 4.60
N ASN A 277 -3.78 3.48 4.68
CA ASN A 277 -3.68 2.19 4.01
C ASN A 277 -3.33 1.16 5.10
N PRO A 278 -4.24 0.28 5.51
CA PRO A 278 -4.04 -0.69 6.59
C PRO A 278 -3.18 -1.89 6.17
N ARG A 279 -2.00 -1.61 5.60
CA ARG A 279 -1.03 -2.56 5.05
C ARG A 279 0.40 -2.14 5.39
N ILE A 280 1.37 -3.01 5.11
CA ILE A 280 2.79 -2.79 5.39
C ILE A 280 3.45 -1.76 4.44
N GLY A 281 2.99 -1.69 3.20
CA GLY A 281 3.54 -0.81 2.17
C GLY A 281 4.97 -1.13 1.73
N GLU A 282 5.58 -0.20 1.02
CA GLU A 282 6.93 -0.33 0.45
C GLU A 282 8.01 -0.12 1.53
N THR A 283 8.64 -1.19 1.99
CA THR A 283 9.48 -1.21 3.21
C THR A 283 10.99 -1.10 3.00
N VAL A 284 11.52 -1.06 1.77
CA VAL A 284 12.99 -1.06 1.54
C VAL A 284 13.65 0.22 2.05
N ASN A 285 13.00 1.39 1.94
CA ASN A 285 13.57 2.61 2.52
C ASN A 285 13.72 2.48 4.05
N ALA A 286 12.71 1.93 4.72
CA ALA A 286 12.78 1.65 6.15
C ALA A 286 13.89 0.64 6.47
N LEU A 287 13.98 -0.46 5.70
CA LEU A 287 14.99 -1.50 5.88
C LEU A 287 16.42 -0.93 5.77
N LEU A 288 16.67 -0.13 4.73
CA LEU A 288 17.99 0.52 4.52
C LEU A 288 18.27 1.62 5.54
N SER A 289 17.25 2.10 6.24
CA SER A 289 17.38 3.06 7.35
C SER A 289 17.50 2.37 8.71
N GLY A 290 17.64 1.04 8.75
CA GLY A 290 17.80 0.25 9.96
C GLY A 290 16.49 -0.21 10.61
N ARG A 291 15.35 -0.11 9.92
CA ARG A 291 14.03 -0.49 10.42
C ARG A 291 13.44 -1.63 9.59
N ASN A 292 13.56 -2.86 10.09
CA ASN A 292 13.01 -4.05 9.41
C ASN A 292 11.54 -4.27 9.80
N LEU A 293 10.63 -3.45 9.26
CA LEU A 293 9.19 -3.54 9.54
C LEU A 293 8.61 -4.93 9.20
N PRO A 294 8.97 -5.59 8.07
CA PRO A 294 8.48 -6.94 7.78
C PRO A 294 8.85 -7.98 8.83
N GLU A 295 10.07 -7.91 9.37
CA GLU A 295 10.47 -8.80 10.47
C GLU A 295 9.64 -8.53 11.72
N CYS A 296 9.46 -7.27 12.11
CA CYS A 296 8.58 -6.93 13.24
C CYS A 296 7.16 -7.46 13.03
N LEU A 297 6.60 -7.34 11.81
CA LEU A 297 5.28 -7.87 11.47
C LEU A 297 5.22 -9.40 11.60
N VAL A 298 6.25 -10.11 11.16
CA VAL A 298 6.38 -11.57 11.33
C VAL A 298 6.40 -11.93 12.81
N GLN A 299 7.19 -11.22 13.62
CA GLN A 299 7.33 -11.51 15.04
C GLN A 299 6.02 -11.31 15.82
N ILE A 300 5.29 -10.21 15.56
CA ILE A 300 3.99 -10.00 16.21
C ILE A 300 2.93 -11.00 15.72
N SER A 301 3.06 -11.51 14.49
CA SER A 301 2.11 -12.50 13.93
C SER A 301 2.20 -13.85 14.64
N LEU A 302 3.34 -14.17 15.26
CA LEU A 302 3.51 -15.41 16.03
C LEU A 302 2.82 -15.36 17.39
N ASP A 303 2.54 -14.16 17.90
CA ASP A 303 1.89 -13.90 19.20
C ASP A 303 2.48 -14.70 20.38
N ARG A 304 3.82 -14.71 20.49
CA ARG A 304 4.56 -15.45 21.54
C ARG A 304 4.99 -14.58 22.73
N GLY A 305 4.37 -13.41 22.86
CA GLY A 305 4.72 -12.39 23.85
C GLY A 305 5.05 -11.04 23.22
N ASP A 306 5.45 -10.09 24.07
CA ASP A 306 5.72 -8.72 23.65
C ASP A 306 6.97 -8.61 22.78
N VAL A 307 6.78 -8.15 21.54
CA VAL A 307 7.89 -7.76 20.68
C VAL A 307 8.44 -6.40 21.17
N PRO A 308 9.75 -6.30 21.49
CA PRO A 308 10.34 -5.06 21.96
C PRO A 308 10.11 -3.90 20.98
N ALA A 309 9.75 -2.73 21.52
CA ALA A 309 9.65 -1.53 20.73
C ALA A 309 11.05 -1.09 20.24
N ILE A 310 11.12 -0.60 19.01
CA ILE A 310 12.32 0.03 18.46
C ILE A 310 12.09 1.54 18.49
N ASP A 311 12.55 2.18 19.55
CA ASP A 311 12.37 3.60 19.77
C ASP A 311 13.36 4.47 18.99
N GLY A 312 13.11 5.78 19.00
CA GLY A 312 13.96 6.80 18.39
C GLY A 312 13.94 6.83 16.85
N PRO A 313 14.69 7.76 16.25
CA PRO A 313 14.71 7.95 14.81
C PRO A 313 15.46 6.81 14.09
N PRO A 314 15.12 6.50 12.83
CA PRO A 314 15.95 5.66 11.97
C PRO A 314 17.20 6.43 11.50
N GLN A 315 18.04 5.79 10.69
CA GLN A 315 19.07 6.52 9.95
C GLN A 315 18.40 7.51 8.98
N LEU A 316 18.60 8.81 9.18
CA LEU A 316 18.01 9.87 8.36
C LEU A 316 18.77 10.10 7.05
N GLY A 317 18.07 10.62 6.04
CA GLY A 317 18.69 10.99 4.76
C GLY A 317 19.00 9.82 3.83
N VAL A 318 18.60 8.59 4.18
CA VAL A 318 18.73 7.41 3.31
C VAL A 318 17.79 7.56 2.13
N ARG A 319 18.38 7.63 0.94
CA ARG A 319 17.66 7.89 -0.31
C ARG A 319 17.43 6.62 -1.09
N THR A 320 16.21 6.43 -1.58
CA THR A 320 15.84 5.28 -2.39
C THR A 320 14.94 5.69 -3.55
N HIS A 321 14.82 4.81 -4.56
CA HIS A 321 14.02 5.04 -5.76
C HIS A 321 13.50 3.73 -6.38
N SER A 322 12.45 3.83 -7.18
CA SER A 322 11.86 2.73 -7.95
C SER A 322 12.09 2.97 -9.44
N GLY A 323 13.24 2.55 -9.98
CA GLY A 323 13.74 3.03 -11.27
C GLY A 323 12.83 2.76 -12.47
N PHE A 324 12.26 1.55 -12.59
CA PHE A 324 11.32 1.27 -13.69
C PHE A 324 9.95 1.92 -13.48
N MET A 325 9.58 2.27 -12.24
CA MET A 325 8.35 3.04 -11.97
C MET A 325 8.54 4.51 -12.40
N ILE A 326 9.72 5.09 -12.20
CA ILE A 326 10.06 6.43 -12.70
C ILE A 326 9.92 6.48 -14.23
N LEU A 327 10.44 5.46 -14.93
CA LEU A 327 10.27 5.35 -16.38
C LEU A 327 8.80 5.21 -16.79
N MET A 328 8.02 4.44 -16.04
CA MET A 328 6.59 4.26 -16.27
C MET A 328 5.82 5.57 -16.14
N ALA A 329 6.07 6.33 -15.06
CA ALA A 329 5.43 7.62 -14.83
C ALA A 329 5.75 8.61 -15.95
N LYS A 330 7.02 8.71 -16.35
CA LYS A 330 7.41 9.56 -17.50
C LYS A 330 6.70 9.16 -18.78
N ALA A 331 6.59 7.85 -19.06
CA ALA A 331 5.87 7.38 -20.23
C ALA A 331 4.37 7.76 -20.19
N LEU A 332 3.73 7.70 -19.01
CA LEU A 332 2.35 8.15 -18.80
C LEU A 332 2.18 9.67 -18.92
N GLU A 333 3.20 10.44 -18.57
CA GLU A 333 3.27 11.89 -18.79
C GLU A 333 3.54 12.26 -20.26
N GLY A 334 3.58 11.27 -21.16
CA GLY A 334 3.75 11.47 -22.59
C GLY A 334 5.21 11.48 -23.06
N ALA A 335 6.16 11.04 -22.24
CA ALA A 335 7.56 11.02 -22.64
C ALA A 335 7.83 10.10 -23.83
N GLY A 336 8.52 10.63 -24.84
CA GLY A 336 8.99 9.86 -25.99
C GLY A 336 10.20 8.98 -25.68
N ARG A 337 10.54 8.07 -26.60
CA ARG A 337 11.66 7.12 -26.45
C ARG A 337 12.99 7.79 -26.09
N GLY A 338 13.30 8.95 -26.69
CA GLY A 338 14.54 9.68 -26.42
C GLY A 338 14.65 10.17 -24.97
N GLN A 339 13.52 10.65 -24.40
CA GLN A 339 13.45 11.06 -23.00
C GLN A 339 13.58 9.87 -22.05
N LEU A 340 13.00 8.71 -22.41
CA LEU A 340 13.17 7.47 -21.65
C LEU A 340 14.62 6.96 -21.68
N TRP A 341 15.31 7.10 -22.82
CA TRP A 341 16.75 6.79 -22.91
C TRP A 341 17.60 7.75 -22.08
N ALA A 342 17.28 9.04 -22.07
CA ALA A 342 17.95 10.03 -21.22
C ALA A 342 17.77 9.68 -19.74
N GLU A 343 16.56 9.31 -19.33
CA GLU A 343 16.28 8.87 -17.96
C GLU A 343 17.08 7.62 -17.56
N LEU A 344 17.18 6.63 -18.45
CA LEU A 344 18.04 5.45 -18.23
C LEU A 344 19.53 5.81 -18.12
N SER A 345 19.99 6.81 -18.88
CA SER A 345 21.35 7.33 -18.79
C SER A 345 21.61 8.01 -17.45
N ASP A 346 20.67 8.83 -16.97
CA ASP A 346 20.74 9.46 -15.65
C ASP A 346 20.73 8.43 -14.53
N ALA A 347 19.89 7.40 -14.63
CA ALA A 347 19.87 6.27 -13.71
C ALA A 347 21.21 5.55 -13.64
N ARG A 348 21.82 5.26 -14.80
CA ARG A 348 23.12 4.58 -14.88
C ARG A 348 24.25 5.45 -14.34
N ALA A 349 24.19 6.76 -14.56
CA ALA A 349 25.21 7.71 -14.12
C ALA A 349 25.01 8.21 -12.67
N GLY A 350 23.90 7.85 -12.01
CA GLY A 350 23.59 8.31 -10.66
C GLY A 350 23.30 9.81 -10.58
N ARG A 351 22.71 10.40 -11.62
CA ARG A 351 22.36 11.83 -11.68
C ARG A 351 20.93 12.09 -11.19
N GLY A 352 20.62 13.33 -10.81
CA GLY A 352 19.26 13.71 -10.39
C GLY A 352 18.72 12.87 -9.24
N LEU A 353 17.55 12.25 -9.42
CA LEU A 353 16.88 11.42 -8.41
C LEU A 353 17.73 10.23 -7.93
N TYR A 354 18.64 9.75 -8.77
CA TYR A 354 19.48 8.58 -8.53
C TYR A 354 20.74 8.89 -7.70
N GLN A 355 21.04 10.16 -7.45
CA GLN A 355 22.24 10.56 -6.73
C GLN A 355 22.21 10.08 -5.28
N ARG A 356 23.23 9.27 -4.90
CA ARG A 356 23.36 8.63 -3.59
C ARG A 356 22.08 7.87 -3.18
N SER A 357 21.43 7.25 -4.15
CA SER A 357 20.16 6.56 -3.94
C SER A 357 20.23 5.10 -4.36
N GLU A 358 19.50 4.24 -3.67
CA GLU A 358 19.39 2.82 -4.02
C GLU A 358 18.05 2.47 -4.68
N ASP A 359 18.10 1.55 -5.65
CA ASP A 359 16.88 0.97 -6.24
C ASP A 359 16.19 0.04 -5.21
N GLU A 360 14.89 0.19 -5.06
CA GLU A 360 14.06 -0.55 -4.10
C GLU A 360 13.50 -1.84 -4.68
N LEU A 361 13.44 -1.93 -6.01
CA LEU A 361 12.76 -3.00 -6.73
C LEU A 361 13.74 -3.85 -7.54
N THR A 362 14.75 -3.25 -8.16
CA THR A 362 15.75 -3.92 -9.01
C THR A 362 17.05 -4.17 -8.24
N ARG A 363 17.00 -5.00 -7.21
CA ARG A 363 18.13 -5.20 -6.28
C ARG A 363 18.98 -6.41 -6.65
N ARG A 364 19.77 -6.31 -7.73
CA ARG A 364 20.63 -7.41 -8.22
C ARG A 364 21.55 -8.02 -7.16
N ARG A 365 22.00 -7.21 -6.18
CA ARG A 365 22.85 -7.65 -5.06
C ARG A 365 22.12 -8.57 -4.08
N ASP A 366 20.82 -8.38 -3.92
CA ASP A 366 19.98 -9.16 -3.01
C ASP A 366 19.26 -10.31 -3.73
N ASP A 367 18.86 -10.07 -4.97
CA ASP A 367 18.18 -11.04 -5.83
C ASP A 367 18.52 -10.79 -7.30
N ARG A 368 19.28 -11.69 -7.91
CA ARG A 368 19.70 -11.55 -9.31
C ARG A 368 18.53 -11.62 -10.30
N LEU A 369 17.42 -12.28 -9.96
CA LEU A 369 16.26 -12.40 -10.84
C LEU A 369 15.37 -11.15 -10.85
N SER A 370 15.57 -10.23 -9.90
CA SER A 370 14.88 -8.92 -9.87
C SER A 370 15.09 -8.07 -11.13
N VAL A 371 16.16 -8.33 -11.88
CA VAL A 371 16.45 -7.65 -13.14
C VAL A 371 15.46 -8.01 -14.25
N ILE A 372 14.84 -9.20 -14.21
CA ILE A 372 13.99 -9.70 -15.30
C ILE A 372 12.73 -8.84 -15.48
N PRO A 373 11.88 -8.61 -14.46
CA PRO A 373 10.71 -7.73 -14.62
C PRO A 373 11.09 -6.31 -15.03
N ALA A 374 12.15 -5.76 -14.41
CA ALA A 374 12.63 -4.42 -14.72
C ALA A 374 13.09 -4.29 -16.18
N ALA A 375 13.83 -5.29 -16.70
CA ALA A 375 14.26 -5.31 -18.10
C ALA A 375 13.06 -5.47 -19.05
N ALA A 376 12.10 -6.34 -18.73
CA ALA A 376 10.90 -6.52 -19.53
C ALA A 376 10.06 -5.23 -19.65
N ILE A 377 9.90 -4.50 -18.55
CA ILE A 377 9.20 -3.21 -18.54
C ILE A 377 9.98 -2.16 -19.34
N LYS A 378 11.29 -2.03 -19.11
CA LYS A 378 12.15 -1.09 -19.84
C LYS A 378 12.09 -1.33 -21.35
N LEU A 379 12.21 -2.57 -21.80
CA LEU A 379 12.14 -2.92 -23.22
C LEU A 379 10.77 -2.61 -23.83
N GLN A 380 9.68 -2.90 -23.11
CA GLN A 380 8.34 -2.57 -23.56
C GLN A 380 8.13 -1.06 -23.71
N LEU A 381 8.56 -0.26 -22.74
CA LEU A 381 8.42 1.20 -22.78
C LEU A 381 9.31 1.84 -23.87
N LEU A 382 10.53 1.32 -24.07
CA LEU A 382 11.39 1.78 -25.16
C LEU A 382 10.85 1.39 -26.54
N ALA A 383 10.18 0.24 -26.65
CA ALA A 383 9.51 -0.17 -27.87
C ALA A 383 8.22 0.63 -28.12
N ASN A 384 7.39 0.84 -27.10
CA ASN A 384 6.16 1.59 -27.19
C ASN A 384 5.83 2.27 -25.84
N PRO A 385 6.11 3.58 -25.67
CA PRO A 385 5.80 4.30 -24.43
C PRO A 385 4.31 4.25 -24.04
N GLN A 386 3.41 4.23 -25.03
CA GLN A 386 1.95 4.15 -24.80
C GLN A 386 1.52 2.81 -24.16
N ALA A 387 2.40 1.80 -24.11
CA ALA A 387 2.10 0.57 -23.37
C ALA A 387 1.98 0.79 -21.85
N ALA A 388 2.46 1.93 -21.34
CA ALA A 388 2.48 2.23 -19.91
C ALA A 388 1.10 2.14 -19.24
N GLU A 389 0.06 2.71 -19.86
CA GLU A 389 -1.32 2.68 -19.35
C GLU A 389 -1.80 1.25 -19.13
N ARG A 390 -1.59 0.39 -20.13
CA ARG A 390 -2.01 -1.02 -20.08
C ARG A 390 -1.24 -1.79 -19.02
N ILE A 391 0.06 -1.53 -18.87
CA ILE A 391 0.89 -2.22 -17.87
C ILE A 391 0.44 -1.84 -16.46
N VAL A 392 0.23 -0.55 -16.19
CA VAL A 392 -0.25 -0.07 -14.89
C VAL A 392 -1.64 -0.62 -14.59
N ALA A 393 -2.60 -0.45 -15.51
CA ALA A 393 -3.97 -0.90 -15.30
C ALA A 393 -4.03 -2.39 -14.96
N LYS A 394 -3.32 -3.23 -15.70
CA LYS A 394 -3.24 -4.67 -15.44
C LYS A 394 -2.62 -5.00 -14.09
N THR A 395 -1.55 -4.29 -13.71
CA THR A 395 -0.83 -4.60 -12.46
C THR A 395 -1.66 -4.18 -11.24
N VAL A 396 -2.26 -2.99 -11.27
CA VAL A 396 -3.09 -2.46 -10.18
C VAL A 396 -4.35 -3.32 -9.98
N ASP A 397 -5.02 -3.74 -11.05
CA ASP A 397 -6.21 -4.59 -11.00
C ASP A 397 -6.00 -5.93 -10.25
N ASN A 398 -4.78 -6.45 -10.21
CA ASN A 398 -4.48 -7.71 -9.50
C ASN A 398 -4.54 -7.57 -7.97
N TYR A 399 -4.25 -6.38 -7.43
CA TYR A 399 -4.15 -6.14 -6.00
C TYR A 399 -5.08 -5.05 -5.47
N SER A 400 -5.90 -4.42 -6.33
CA SER A 400 -6.79 -3.33 -5.95
C SER A 400 -8.03 -3.80 -5.19
N LEU A 401 -8.57 -2.89 -4.38
CA LEU A 401 -9.82 -3.07 -3.63
C LEU A 401 -10.86 -2.04 -4.07
N PRO A 402 -11.58 -2.29 -5.18
CA PRO A 402 -12.71 -1.45 -5.58
C PRO A 402 -13.90 -1.63 -4.64
N GLU A 403 -14.86 -0.68 -4.67
CA GLU A 403 -16.10 -0.76 -3.87
C GLU A 403 -16.91 -2.03 -4.08
N SER A 404 -16.89 -2.58 -5.31
CA SER A 404 -17.52 -3.86 -5.62
C SER A 404 -16.88 -5.03 -4.88
N ALA A 405 -15.55 -5.02 -4.73
CA ALA A 405 -14.83 -6.02 -3.95
C ALA A 405 -15.12 -5.86 -2.45
N VAL A 406 -15.13 -4.63 -1.93
CA VAL A 406 -15.54 -4.34 -0.54
C VAL A 406 -16.93 -4.89 -0.25
N SER A 407 -17.89 -4.61 -1.13
CA SER A 407 -19.27 -5.10 -1.02
C SER A 407 -19.33 -6.63 -1.04
N ALA A 408 -18.62 -7.27 -1.96
CA ALA A 408 -18.55 -8.73 -2.04
C ALA A 408 -17.96 -9.35 -0.76
N VAL A 409 -16.87 -8.78 -0.23
CA VAL A 409 -16.25 -9.24 1.03
C VAL A 409 -17.20 -9.07 2.20
N ARG A 410 -17.90 -7.93 2.31
CA ARG A 410 -18.86 -7.65 3.38
C ARG A 410 -20.08 -8.57 3.38
N GLN A 411 -20.44 -9.12 2.22
CA GLN A 411 -21.57 -10.04 2.07
C GLN A 411 -21.20 -11.50 2.38
N LEU A 412 -19.90 -11.84 2.53
CA LEU A 412 -19.51 -13.21 2.84
C LEU A 412 -19.99 -13.62 4.24
N PRO A 413 -20.54 -14.84 4.39
CA PRO A 413 -20.89 -15.39 5.71
C PRO A 413 -19.67 -15.42 6.65
N PRO A 414 -19.80 -15.03 7.92
CA PRO A 414 -18.69 -15.09 8.90
C PRO A 414 -18.05 -16.47 9.04
N ASP A 415 -18.83 -17.53 8.84
CA ASP A 415 -18.44 -18.95 8.90
C ASP A 415 -17.99 -19.52 7.55
N ALA A 416 -17.87 -18.70 6.50
CA ALA A 416 -17.55 -19.16 5.15
C ALA A 416 -16.24 -19.97 5.05
N LEU A 417 -15.28 -19.69 5.94
CA LEU A 417 -13.99 -20.35 6.01
C LEU A 417 -14.02 -21.65 6.83
N ASP A 418 -14.94 -21.76 7.79
CA ASP A 418 -14.95 -22.84 8.80
C ASP A 418 -15.05 -24.20 8.12
N ARG A 419 -15.95 -24.36 7.14
CA ARG A 419 -16.14 -25.59 6.35
C ARG A 419 -14.88 -26.15 5.68
N TRP A 420 -13.83 -25.34 5.51
CA TRP A 420 -12.57 -25.77 4.90
C TRP A 420 -11.42 -25.85 5.88
N LEU A 421 -11.54 -25.32 7.10
CA LEU A 421 -10.48 -25.32 8.11
C LEU A 421 -10.79 -26.18 9.34
N THR A 422 -12.06 -26.42 9.66
CA THR A 422 -12.47 -27.61 10.45
C THR A 422 -12.16 -28.88 9.69
#